data_AF-A0A1G7DBA1-F1
#
_entry.id   AF-A0A1G7DBA1-F1
#
_cell.length_a   1.000
_cell.length_b   1.000
_cell.length_c   1.000
_cell.angle_alpha   90.00
_cell.angle_beta   90.00
_cell.angle_gamma   90.00
#
_symmetry.space_group_name_H-M   'P 1'
#
loop_
_entity.id
_entity.type
_entity.pdbx_description
1 polymer ?
#
loop_
_entity_poly.entity_id
_entity_poly.type
_entity_poly.pdbx_seq_one_letter_code
_entity_poly.pdbx_strand_id
1 'polypeptide(L)' 'MTTLKAFFLICGVSILLFSCKSDDGPSCVSCSSPQTSVFQVCQESDGNASVNGENTGTSYEVYMADLVEVGVSCGEN' A
#
# COMPACT_ATOMS: atom_id res chain seq x y z
N MET A 1 7.97 -19.88 -17.82
CA MET A 1 8.40 -18.86 -18.79
C MET A 1 8.80 -17.63 -18.00
N THR A 2 9.94 -16.97 -18.12
CA THR A 2 11.16 -17.11 -18.92
C THR A 2 12.17 -16.22 -18.20
N THR A 3 13.40 -16.70 -18.08
CA THR A 3 14.57 -15.99 -17.57
C THR A 3 14.96 -14.81 -18.46
N LEU A 4 15.33 -13.65 -17.91
CA LEU A 4 16.25 -12.72 -18.57
C LEU A 4 17.22 -12.10 -17.57
N LYS A 5 18.51 -12.32 -17.83
CA LYS A 5 19.66 -11.95 -17.00
C LYS A 5 20.06 -10.48 -17.23
N ALA A 6 20.18 -9.76 -16.11
CA ALA A 6 21.17 -8.75 -15.70
C ALA A 6 21.89 -7.88 -16.75
N PHE A 7 21.90 -6.56 -16.52
CA PHE A 7 23.12 -5.74 -16.35
C PHE A 7 22.72 -4.29 -15.99
N PHE A 8 22.93 -3.85 -14.74
CA PHE A 8 23.47 -2.51 -14.47
C PHE A 8 24.02 -2.44 -13.04
N LEU A 9 25.14 -1.74 -12.97
CA LEU A 9 26.16 -1.66 -11.93
C LEU A 9 25.75 -0.62 -10.86
N ILE A 10 26.20 -0.86 -9.62
CA ILE A 10 26.59 0.12 -8.57
C ILE A 10 25.55 0.43 -7.45
N CYS A 11 25.83 -0.20 -6.30
CA CYS A 11 25.77 0.30 -4.92
C CYS A 11 24.53 1.07 -4.42
N GLY A 12 23.82 0.42 -3.48
CA GLY A 12 23.52 1.07 -2.21
C GLY A 12 22.04 1.21 -1.87
N VAL A 13 21.59 0.28 -1.01
CA VAL A 13 20.51 0.45 -0.03
C VAL A 13 19.06 0.19 -0.50
N SER A 14 18.50 -0.84 0.17
CA SER A 14 17.09 -1.14 0.39
C SER A 14 16.29 -1.76 -0.74
N ILE A 15 16.36 -3.09 -0.73
CA ILE A 15 15.27 -4.00 -1.02
C ILE A 15 13.96 -3.46 -0.40
N LEU A 16 13.14 -2.78 -1.18
CA LEU A 16 11.69 -2.73 -0.95
C LEU A 16 11.04 -3.53 -2.08
N LEU A 17 11.36 -4.82 -2.07
CA LEU A 17 10.48 -5.84 -2.62
C LEU A 17 9.27 -5.93 -1.68
N PHE A 18 8.24 -5.13 -1.91
CA PHE A 18 6.89 -5.48 -1.50
C PHE A 18 5.96 -5.34 -2.71
N SER A 19 5.96 -6.42 -3.49
CA SER A 19 4.88 -6.95 -4.32
C SER A 19 3.81 -5.98 -4.82
N CYS A 20 3.87 -5.65 -6.11
CA CYS A 20 2.66 -5.62 -6.93
C CYS A 20 2.07 -7.04 -6.98
N LYS A 21 1.28 -7.40 -5.98
CA LYS A 21 0.51 -8.65 -6.02
C LYS A 21 -0.85 -8.32 -6.64
N SER A 22 -0.95 -8.57 -7.95
CA SER A 22 -2.22 -8.83 -8.60
C SER A 22 -2.69 -10.21 -8.14
N ASP A 23 -3.47 -10.26 -7.06
CA ASP A 23 -4.25 -11.42 -6.66
C ASP A 23 -5.59 -10.92 -6.15
N ASP A 24 -6.62 -11.73 -6.33
CA ASP A 24 -7.89 -11.78 -5.60
C ASP A 24 -7.70 -11.75 -4.06
N GLY A 25 -7.21 -10.62 -3.55
CA GLY A 25 -6.91 -10.34 -2.16
C GLY A 25 -7.56 -9.01 -1.73
N PRO A 26 -7.40 -8.63 -0.45
CA PRO A 26 -7.95 -7.38 0.09
C PRO A 26 -7.65 -6.20 -0.85
N SER A 27 -8.68 -5.43 -1.25
CA SER A 27 -8.49 -4.31 -2.18
C SER A 27 -7.62 -3.24 -1.52
N CYS A 28 -6.38 -3.11 -1.99
CA CYS A 28 -5.40 -2.17 -1.45
C CYS A 28 -5.35 -0.89 -2.29
N VAL A 29 -5.26 0.25 -1.61
CA VAL A 29 -5.04 1.58 -2.22
C VAL A 29 -3.78 2.21 -1.67
N SER A 30 -3.06 2.93 -2.52
CA SER A 30 -1.93 3.75 -2.09
C SER A 30 -2.45 5.12 -1.65
N CYS A 31 -2.04 5.54 -0.46
CA CYS A 31 -2.41 6.80 0.16
C CYS A 31 -1.17 7.65 0.43
N SER A 32 -1.28 8.97 0.29
CA SER A 32 -0.20 9.89 0.63
C SER A 32 -0.73 11.26 1.04
N SER A 33 0.09 12.03 1.74
CA SER A 33 -0.20 13.42 2.08
C SER A 33 1.08 14.24 1.96
N PRO A 34 1.02 15.59 1.94
CA PRO A 34 2.21 16.42 1.97
C PRO A 34 3.10 16.20 3.21
N GLN A 35 2.57 15.59 4.27
CA GLN A 35 3.23 15.40 5.56
C GLN A 35 3.73 13.96 5.79
N THR A 36 3.37 13.01 4.92
CA THR A 36 3.67 11.58 5.10
C THR A 36 4.21 10.96 3.82
N SER A 37 5.09 9.96 3.94
CA SER A 37 5.42 9.10 2.79
C SER A 37 4.20 8.35 2.29
N VAL A 38 4.25 7.85 1.05
CA VAL A 38 3.23 6.94 0.52
C VAL A 38 3.12 5.72 1.42
N PHE A 39 1.88 5.35 1.77
CA PHE A 39 1.56 4.16 2.55
C PHE A 39 0.40 3.42 1.89
N GLN A 40 0.32 2.11 2.13
CA GLN A 40 -0.75 1.29 1.59
C GLN A 40 -1.85 1.07 2.63
N VAL A 41 -3.10 1.16 2.20
CA VAL A 41 -4.25 0.79 3.01
C VAL A 41 -5.04 -0.30 2.31
N CYS A 42 -5.33 -1.41 2.99
CA CYS A 42 -6.05 -2.54 2.44
C CYS A 42 -7.33 -2.83 3.23
N GLN A 43 -8.36 -3.31 2.56
CA GLN A 43 -9.56 -3.86 3.22
C GLN A 43 -9.34 -5.34 3.53
N GLU A 44 -9.03 -5.67 4.77
CA GLU A 44 -8.82 -7.04 5.24
C GLU A 44 -10.09 -7.91 5.14
N SER A 45 -9.91 -9.23 5.21
CA SER A 45 -11.01 -10.21 5.12
C SER A 45 -12.06 -10.10 6.23
N ASP A 46 -11.71 -9.46 7.36
CA ASP A 46 -12.61 -9.17 8.48
C ASP A 46 -13.39 -7.84 8.31
N GLY A 47 -13.13 -7.10 7.23
CA GLY A 47 -13.73 -5.80 6.94
C GLY A 47 -12.97 -4.60 7.52
N ASN A 48 -11.88 -4.82 8.26
CA ASN A 48 -11.06 -3.76 8.82
C ASN A 48 -10.04 -3.21 7.80
N ALA A 49 -9.59 -1.98 8.02
CA ALA A 49 -8.41 -1.46 7.33
C ALA A 49 -7.13 -2.07 7.92
N SER A 50 -6.17 -2.41 7.07
CA SER A 50 -4.77 -2.54 7.46
C SER A 50 -3.93 -1.44 6.83
N VAL A 51 -2.89 -1.00 7.53
CA VAL A 51 -1.91 -0.04 7.02
C VAL A 51 -0.57 -0.73 6.91
N ASN A 52 -0.05 -0.84 5.68
CA ASN A 52 1.17 -1.59 5.39
C ASN A 52 1.15 -3.03 5.94
N GLY A 53 -0.03 -3.67 5.95
CA GLY A 53 -0.23 -5.04 6.44
C GLY A 53 -0.59 -5.16 7.93
N GLU A 54 -0.57 -4.06 8.69
CA GLU A 54 -0.94 -4.05 10.10
C GLU A 54 -2.43 -3.69 10.27
N ASN A 55 -3.25 -4.62 10.76
CA ASN A 55 -4.68 -4.42 10.96
C ASN A 55 -4.93 -3.35 12.04
N THR A 56 -5.74 -2.35 11.70
CA THR A 56 -6.06 -1.20 12.57
C THR A 56 -7.16 -1.49 13.58
N GLY A 57 -7.91 -2.59 13.41
CA GLY A 57 -9.13 -2.89 14.15
C GLY A 57 -10.28 -1.93 13.85
N THR A 58 -10.14 -1.05 12.85
CA THR A 58 -11.14 -0.07 12.42
C THR A 58 -11.69 -0.47 11.06
N SER A 59 -12.99 -0.31 10.86
CA SER A 59 -13.64 -0.57 9.56
C SER A 59 -12.91 0.17 8.43
N TYR A 60 -12.71 -0.51 7.30
CA TYR A 60 -12.05 0.09 6.14
C TYR A 60 -12.72 1.38 5.66
N GLU A 61 -14.06 1.41 5.65
CA GLU A 61 -14.83 2.58 5.20
C GLU A 61 -14.63 3.79 6.12
N VAL A 62 -14.65 3.56 7.44
CA VAL A 62 -14.42 4.61 8.45
C VAL A 62 -12.99 5.12 8.35
N TYR A 63 -12.01 4.21 8.26
CA TYR A 63 -10.61 4.58 8.17
C TYR A 63 -10.31 5.39 6.88
N MET A 64 -10.90 5.01 5.74
CA MET A 64 -10.81 5.78 4.50
C MET A 64 -11.45 7.17 4.62
N ALA A 65 -12.63 7.28 5.24
CA ALA A 65 -13.31 8.56 5.42
C ALA A 65 -12.47 9.52 6.28
N ASP A 66 -11.90 9.03 7.37
CA ASP A 66 -11.05 9.81 8.27
C ASP A 66 -9.78 10.31 7.55
N LEU A 67 -9.15 9.46 6.73
CA LEU A 67 -8.00 9.84 5.93
C LEU A 67 -8.31 10.97 4.95
N VAL A 68 -9.43 10.86 4.22
CA VAL A 68 -9.86 11.90 3.28
C VAL A 68 -10.22 13.19 4.02
N GLU A 69 -10.87 13.11 5.19
CA GLU A 69 -11.21 14.26 6.02
C GLU A 69 -9.96 15.04 6.46
N VAL A 70 -8.87 14.34 6.81
CA VAL A 70 -7.60 14.97 7.17
C VAL A 70 -6.72 15.33 5.96
N GLY A 71 -7.25 15.17 4.74
CA GLY A 71 -6.59 15.60 3.49
C GLY A 71 -5.53 14.64 2.96
N VAL A 72 -5.65 13.35 3.26
CA VAL A 72 -4.85 12.29 2.62
C VAL A 72 -5.50 11.91 1.29
N SER A 73 -4.70 11.90 0.23
CA SER A 73 -5.12 11.43 -1.09
C SER A 73 -4.87 9.93 -1.23
N CYS A 74 -5.90 9.16 -1.57
CA CYS A 74 -5.82 7.72 -1.77
C CYS A 74 -6.31 7.33 -3.17
N GLY A 75 -5.58 6.45 -3.88
CA GLY A 75 -5.98 5.93 -5.19
C GLY A 75 -5.58 6.78 -6.39
N GLU A 76 -4.74 7.81 -6.20
CA GLU A 76 -4.15 8.56 -7.30
C GLU A 76 -3.08 7.69 -7.99
N ASN A 77 -3.40 7.20 -9.19
CA ASN A 77 -2.44 6.55 -10.10
C ASN A 77 -1.57 7.61 -10.79
#